data_AF-A0A504YFT5-F1
#
_entry.id   AF-A0A504YFT5-F1
#
_cell.length_a   1.000
_cell.length_b   1.000
_cell.length_c   1.000
_cell.angle_alpha   90.00
_cell.angle_beta   90.00
_cell.angle_gamma   90.00
#
_symmetry.space_group_name_H-M   'P 1'
#
loop_
_entity.id
_entity.type
_entity.pdbx_description
1 polymer ?
#
loop_
_entity_poly.entity_id
_entity_poly.type
_entity_poly.pdbx_seq_one_letter_code
_entity_poly.pdbx_strand_id
1 'polypeptide(L)'
;MFEQNSREAEAKKESLQGLSNAKDEARAEVRAIRNENYILKAKLRQQQVQSEEAVKMLKRKHELEMAHIRQDFARQTEEIESRASKQMSLLRDQVDTQRRVEVHMTEEHKNNHIQNLEANHERAFANMKAYYNDITLGNVSVIKTLRENIDELRSQLARIQRLLDGSQTELSQKTIALSNMEKENAHLRHVAKLYDSEKSAHLEYTRTDFCPTGPIVPPDWNSTKMTVVPTHCPKISSF
;
A
#
# COMPACT_ATOMS: atom_id res chain seq x y z
N MET A 1 -124.79 83.28 80.19
CA MET A 1 -123.62 84.16 80.44
C MET A 1 -122.45 83.37 81.02
N PHE A 2 -122.54 82.82 82.25
CA PHE A 2 -121.42 82.08 82.85
C PHE A 2 -121.02 80.79 82.11
N GLU A 3 -121.98 79.98 81.65
CA GLU A 3 -121.66 78.77 80.86
C GLU A 3 -120.98 79.08 79.53
N GLN A 4 -121.38 80.16 78.86
CA GLN A 4 -120.80 80.56 77.58
C GLN A 4 -119.36 81.08 77.77
N ASN A 5 -119.13 81.89 78.81
CA ASN A 5 -117.79 82.33 79.19
C ASN A 5 -116.90 81.16 79.66
N SER A 6 -117.47 80.15 80.32
CA SER A 6 -116.76 78.93 80.71
C SER A 6 -116.37 78.10 79.50
N ARG A 7 -117.31 77.88 78.56
CA ARG A 7 -117.03 77.17 77.29
C ARG A 7 -116.00 77.90 76.43
N GLU A 8 -116.04 79.23 76.37
CA GLU A 8 -115.01 80.02 75.68
C GLU A 8 -113.64 79.93 76.36
N ALA A 9 -113.59 79.93 77.69
CA ALA A 9 -112.35 79.78 78.44
C ALA A 9 -111.75 78.37 78.26
N GLU A 10 -112.59 77.34 78.27
CA GLU A 10 -112.20 75.95 77.98
C GLU A 10 -111.71 75.80 76.54
N ALA A 11 -112.44 76.33 75.55
CA ALA A 11 -112.01 76.28 74.14
C ALA A 11 -110.68 77.02 73.90
N LYS A 12 -110.45 78.17 74.56
CA LYS A 12 -109.17 78.90 74.52
C LYS A 12 -108.04 78.11 75.18
N LYS A 13 -108.32 77.45 76.32
CA LYS A 13 -107.36 76.60 77.02
C LYS A 13 -107.00 75.38 76.19
N GLU A 14 -107.97 74.69 75.59
CA GLU A 14 -107.76 73.56 74.68
C GLU A 14 -106.98 73.98 73.43
N SER A 15 -107.29 75.14 72.85
CA SER A 15 -106.54 75.69 71.72
C SER A 15 -105.08 76.01 72.07
N LEU A 16 -104.85 76.65 73.23
CA LEU A 16 -103.50 76.92 73.75
C LEU A 16 -102.71 75.64 74.05
N GLN A 17 -103.38 74.63 74.62
CA GLN A 17 -102.78 73.34 74.93
C GLN A 17 -102.45 72.57 73.65
N GLY A 18 -103.32 72.62 72.63
CA GLY A 18 -103.06 72.09 71.29
C GLY A 18 -101.86 72.76 70.61
N LEU A 19 -101.76 74.10 70.68
CA LEU A 19 -100.60 74.84 70.17
C LEU A 19 -99.30 74.50 70.90
N SER A 20 -99.35 74.33 72.22
CA SER A 20 -98.18 73.91 73.02
C SER A 20 -97.73 72.50 72.65
N ASN A 21 -98.68 71.56 72.54
CA ASN A 21 -98.39 70.18 72.15
C ASN A 21 -97.78 70.13 70.74
N ALA A 22 -98.38 70.82 69.76
CA ALA A 22 -97.84 70.90 68.39
C ALA A 22 -96.43 71.51 68.34
N LYS A 23 -96.15 72.52 69.18
CA LYS A 23 -94.82 73.12 69.29
C LYS A 23 -93.80 72.16 69.90
N ASP A 24 -94.16 71.42 70.93
CA ASP A 24 -93.25 70.47 71.59
C ASP A 24 -93.02 69.21 70.72
N GLU A 25 -94.03 68.80 69.95
CA GLU A 25 -93.93 67.74 68.95
C GLU A 25 -93.02 68.16 67.79
N ALA A 26 -93.18 69.36 67.23
CA ALA A 26 -92.26 69.92 66.24
C ALA A 26 -90.81 70.03 66.78
N ARG A 27 -90.65 70.40 68.06
CA ARG A 27 -89.32 70.43 68.71
C ARG A 27 -88.72 69.03 68.87
N ALA A 28 -89.54 68.02 69.18
CA ALA A 28 -89.11 66.63 69.27
C ALA A 28 -88.68 66.10 67.90
N GLU A 29 -89.44 66.40 66.85
CA GLU A 29 -89.13 66.04 65.47
C GLU A 29 -87.82 66.68 65.00
N VAL A 30 -87.60 67.97 65.25
CA VAL A 30 -86.33 68.66 64.94
C VAL A 30 -85.14 68.02 65.67
N ARG A 31 -85.32 67.58 66.93
CA ARG A 31 -84.26 66.86 67.66
C ARG A 31 -83.98 65.49 67.03
N ALA A 32 -85.01 64.74 66.65
CA ALA A 32 -84.87 63.45 66.00
C ALA A 32 -84.12 63.57 64.66
N ILE A 33 -84.53 64.53 63.82
CA ILE A 33 -83.89 64.82 62.52
C ILE A 33 -82.41 65.18 62.72
N ARG A 34 -82.08 66.00 63.73
CA ARG A 34 -80.68 66.37 64.01
C ARG A 34 -79.85 65.17 64.45
N ASN A 35 -80.40 64.29 65.29
CA ASN A 35 -79.72 63.08 65.74
C ASN A 35 -79.50 62.11 64.58
N GLU A 36 -80.52 61.89 63.76
CA GLU A 36 -80.42 61.05 62.56
C GLU A 36 -79.39 61.61 61.57
N ASN A 37 -79.39 62.94 61.34
CA ASN A 37 -78.39 63.59 60.49
C ASN A 37 -76.96 63.39 61.01
N TYR A 38 -76.76 63.44 62.33
CA TYR A 38 -75.46 63.17 62.95
C TYR A 38 -75.03 61.71 62.74
N ILE A 39 -75.93 60.75 62.99
CA ILE A 39 -75.69 59.31 62.79
C ILE A 39 -75.37 59.02 61.31
N LEU A 40 -76.15 59.56 60.38
CA LEU A 40 -75.92 59.40 58.95
C LEU A 40 -74.57 59.97 58.51
N LYS A 41 -74.17 61.13 59.04
CA LYS A 41 -72.83 61.70 58.80
C LYS A 41 -71.72 60.81 59.34
N ALA A 42 -71.89 60.26 60.54
CA ALA A 42 -70.91 59.33 61.11
C ALA A 42 -70.79 58.05 60.27
N LYS A 43 -71.92 57.46 59.86
CA LYS A 43 -71.96 56.27 59.01
C LYS A 43 -71.34 56.52 57.64
N LEU A 44 -71.60 57.69 57.04
CA LEU A 44 -70.99 58.07 55.76
C LEU A 44 -69.47 58.17 55.87
N ARG A 45 -68.95 58.81 56.91
CA ARG A 45 -67.49 58.89 57.16
C ARG A 45 -66.89 57.51 57.37
N GLN A 46 -67.55 56.65 58.15
CA GLN A 46 -67.09 55.28 58.37
C GLN A 46 -67.04 54.49 57.05
N GLN A 47 -68.07 54.60 56.21
CA GLN A 47 -68.11 53.94 54.92
C GLN A 47 -67.02 54.47 53.96
N GLN A 48 -66.73 55.78 53.99
CA GLN A 48 -65.64 56.38 53.22
C GLN A 48 -64.28 55.81 53.64
N VAL A 49 -64.00 55.73 54.95
CA VAL A 49 -62.75 55.15 55.47
C VAL A 49 -62.62 53.68 55.07
N GLN A 50 -63.68 52.89 55.25
CA GLN A 50 -63.70 51.47 54.84
C GLN A 50 -63.47 51.29 53.33
N SER A 51 -64.08 52.15 52.51
CA SER A 51 -63.87 52.13 51.06
C SER A 51 -62.42 52.47 50.69
N GLU A 52 -61.83 53.47 51.34
CA GLU A 52 -60.44 53.85 51.13
C GLU A 52 -59.47 52.73 51.54
N GLU A 53 -59.72 52.07 52.67
CA GLU A 53 -58.95 50.92 53.14
C GLU A 53 -59.05 49.73 52.18
N ALA A 54 -60.26 49.44 51.67
CA ALA A 54 -60.47 48.39 50.68
C ALA A 54 -59.67 48.66 49.40
N VAL A 55 -59.68 49.90 48.90
CA VAL A 55 -58.88 50.29 47.72
C VAL A 55 -57.38 50.16 48.00
N LYS A 56 -56.91 50.58 49.19
CA LYS A 56 -55.49 50.42 49.58
C LYS A 56 -55.08 48.95 49.65
N MET A 57 -55.91 48.08 50.22
CA MET A 57 -55.65 46.64 50.24
C MET A 57 -55.58 46.05 48.84
N LEU A 58 -56.52 46.40 47.96
CA LEU A 58 -56.54 45.91 46.58
C LEU A 58 -55.27 46.31 45.82
N LYS A 59 -54.83 47.57 45.97
CA LYS A 59 -53.59 48.06 45.37
C LYS A 59 -52.36 47.31 45.88
N ARG A 60 -52.22 47.12 47.19
CA ARG A 60 -51.12 46.34 47.78
C ARG A 60 -51.10 44.90 47.28
N LYS A 61 -52.27 44.25 47.22
CA LYS A 61 -52.39 42.88 46.70
C LYS A 61 -51.92 42.81 45.24
N HIS A 62 -52.36 43.75 44.42
CA HIS A 62 -51.94 43.82 43.02
C HIS A 62 -50.42 44.06 42.88
N GLU A 63 -49.85 44.98 43.67
CA GLU A 63 -48.40 45.23 43.67
C GLU A 63 -47.59 43.98 44.02
N LEU A 64 -48.05 43.20 45.02
CA LEU A 64 -47.43 41.93 45.40
C LEU A 64 -47.54 40.88 44.29
N GLU A 65 -48.72 40.72 43.68
CA GLU A 65 -48.92 39.79 42.56
C GLU A 65 -48.04 40.18 41.36
N MET A 66 -47.95 41.49 41.04
CA MET A 66 -47.07 41.99 39.97
C MET A 66 -45.60 41.75 40.29
N ALA A 67 -45.17 41.90 41.55
CA ALA A 67 -43.81 41.60 41.96
C ALA A 67 -43.50 40.10 41.83
N HIS A 68 -44.42 39.23 42.24
CA HIS A 68 -44.27 37.79 42.13
C HIS A 68 -44.14 37.34 40.66
N ILE A 69 -45.01 37.85 39.79
CA ILE A 69 -44.97 37.55 38.35
C ILE A 69 -43.63 38.01 37.74
N ARG A 70 -43.15 39.21 38.09
CA ARG A 70 -41.83 39.69 37.63
C ARG A 70 -40.69 38.78 38.09
N GLN A 71 -40.73 38.31 39.34
CA GLN A 71 -39.73 37.40 39.87
C GLN A 71 -39.75 36.05 39.14
N ASP A 72 -40.93 35.50 38.88
CA ASP A 72 -41.06 34.23 38.14
C ASP A 72 -40.54 34.34 36.72
N PHE A 73 -40.86 35.43 36.01
CA PHE A 73 -40.30 35.66 34.68
C PHE A 73 -38.78 35.82 34.71
N ALA A 74 -38.23 36.56 35.67
CA ALA A 74 -36.78 36.69 35.80
C ALA A 74 -36.09 35.34 36.02
N ARG A 75 -36.65 34.50 36.90
CA ARG A 75 -36.15 33.14 37.14
C ARG A 75 -36.25 32.26 35.90
N GLN A 76 -37.38 32.29 35.19
CA GLN A 76 -37.56 31.51 33.97
C GLN A 76 -36.58 31.94 32.88
N THR A 77 -36.33 33.24 32.72
CA THR A 77 -35.33 33.76 31.79
C THR A 77 -33.94 33.26 32.14
N GLU A 78 -33.53 33.33 33.40
CA GLU A 78 -32.22 32.84 33.86
C GLU A 78 -32.08 31.32 33.64
N GLU A 79 -33.12 30.53 33.93
CA GLU A 79 -33.13 29.08 33.67
C GLU A 79 -32.99 28.77 32.17
N ILE A 80 -33.68 29.52 31.30
CA ILE A 80 -33.60 29.36 29.84
C ILE A 80 -32.19 29.72 29.35
N GLU A 81 -31.63 30.85 29.78
CA GLU A 81 -30.29 31.29 29.41
C GLU A 81 -29.21 30.30 29.88
N SER A 82 -29.31 29.84 31.13
CA SER A 82 -28.40 28.83 31.68
C SER A 82 -28.45 27.53 30.89
N ARG A 83 -29.65 27.06 30.53
CA ARG A 83 -29.82 25.85 29.71
C ARG A 83 -29.26 26.03 28.31
N ALA A 84 -29.52 27.17 27.66
CA ALA A 84 -29.00 27.47 26.33
C ALA A 84 -27.47 27.55 26.33
N SER A 85 -26.87 28.20 27.34
CA SER A 85 -25.42 28.29 27.51
C SER A 85 -24.78 26.91 27.68
N LYS A 86 -25.35 26.04 28.52
CA LYS A 86 -24.89 24.65 28.69
C LYS A 86 -24.97 23.86 27.40
N GLN A 87 -26.09 23.96 26.67
CA GLN A 87 -26.24 23.28 25.37
C GLN A 87 -25.22 23.77 24.36
N MET A 88 -24.95 25.08 24.31
CA MET A 88 -23.95 25.64 23.41
C MET A 88 -22.53 25.17 23.75
N SER A 89 -22.18 25.06 25.03
CA SER A 89 -20.90 24.49 25.46
C SER A 89 -20.75 23.04 25.04
N LEU A 90 -21.77 22.21 25.30
CA LEU A 90 -21.75 20.78 24.94
C LEU A 90 -21.60 20.56 23.43
N LEU A 91 -22.29 21.38 22.61
CA LEU A 91 -22.17 21.31 21.16
C LEU A 91 -20.76 21.68 20.68
N ARG A 92 -20.14 22.71 21.29
CA ARG A 92 -18.74 23.07 20.99
C ARG A 92 -17.79 21.93 21.33
N ASP A 93 -17.93 21.36 22.53
CA ASP A 93 -17.08 20.24 22.98
C ASP A 93 -17.26 19.00 22.09
N GLN A 94 -18.49 18.73 21.64
CA GLN A 94 -18.78 17.64 20.72
C GLN A 94 -18.11 17.85 19.36
N VAL A 95 -18.26 19.03 18.76
CA VAL A 95 -17.65 19.37 17.46
C VAL A 95 -16.11 19.33 17.56
N ASP A 96 -15.53 19.87 18.63
CA ASP A 96 -14.09 19.81 18.85
C ASP A 96 -13.58 18.38 19.02
N THR A 97 -14.35 17.54 19.72
CA THR A 97 -14.02 16.12 19.87
C THR A 97 -14.10 15.38 18.54
N GLN A 98 -15.15 15.60 17.76
CA GLN A 98 -15.28 15.03 16.41
C GLN A 98 -14.11 15.43 15.52
N ARG A 99 -13.77 16.73 15.49
CA ARG A 99 -12.62 17.24 14.74
C ARG A 99 -11.31 16.57 15.16
N ARG A 100 -11.05 16.42 16.46
CA ARG A 100 -9.84 15.73 16.95
C ARG A 100 -9.78 14.28 16.50
N VAL A 101 -10.90 13.57 16.57
CA VAL A 101 -11.00 12.18 16.11
C VAL A 101 -10.74 12.07 14.62
N GLU A 102 -11.36 12.92 13.80
CA GLU A 102 -11.16 12.93 12.34
C GLU A 102 -9.70 13.20 11.95
N VAL A 103 -9.05 14.15 12.63
CA VAL A 103 -7.62 14.44 12.45
C VAL A 103 -6.79 13.20 12.76
N HIS A 104 -6.98 12.59 13.93
CA HIS A 104 -6.22 11.41 14.33
C HIS A 104 -6.44 10.22 13.40
N MET A 105 -7.68 9.96 12.97
CA MET A 105 -7.96 8.91 11.99
C MET A 105 -7.25 9.15 10.66
N THR A 106 -7.22 10.40 10.21
CA THR A 106 -6.53 10.78 8.97
C THR A 106 -5.02 10.64 9.10
N GLU A 107 -4.45 11.03 10.24
CA GLU A 107 -3.03 10.87 10.56
C GLU A 107 -2.63 9.39 10.61
N GLU A 108 -3.43 8.56 11.28
CA GLU A 108 -3.21 7.11 11.38
C GLU A 108 -3.24 6.46 10.00
N HIS A 109 -4.24 6.79 9.16
CA HIS A 109 -4.31 6.29 7.80
C HIS A 109 -3.09 6.70 6.97
N LYS A 110 -2.63 7.96 7.08
CA LYS A 110 -1.43 8.44 6.39
C LYS A 110 -0.18 7.71 6.88
N ASN A 111 -0.04 7.51 8.19
CA ASN A 111 1.10 6.79 8.77
C ASN A 111 1.13 5.33 8.29
N ASN A 112 -0.02 4.65 8.28
CA ASN A 112 -0.13 3.30 7.72
C ASN A 112 0.21 3.27 6.23
N HIS A 113 -0.18 4.29 5.47
CA HIS A 113 0.18 4.39 4.05
C HIS A 113 1.69 4.58 3.84
N ILE A 114 2.33 5.44 4.64
CA ILE A 114 3.78 5.65 4.63
C ILE A 114 4.52 4.34 4.93
N GLN A 115 4.12 3.63 5.99
CA GLN A 115 4.74 2.36 6.36
C GLN A 115 4.62 1.30 5.26
N ASN A 116 3.46 1.23 4.60
CA ASN A 116 3.26 0.32 3.47
C ASN A 116 4.14 0.68 2.27
N LEU A 117 4.28 1.97 1.97
CA LEU A 117 5.19 2.46 0.93
C LEU A 117 6.63 2.10 1.24
N GLU A 118 7.10 2.35 2.46
CA GLU A 118 8.45 2.01 2.91
C GLU A 118 8.73 0.51 2.78
N ALA A 119 7.83 -0.34 3.26
CA ALA A 119 7.97 -1.79 3.16
C ALA A 119 7.99 -2.28 1.71
N ASN A 120 7.19 -1.67 0.83
CA ASN A 120 7.19 -2.00 -0.59
C ASN A 120 8.47 -1.55 -1.29
N HIS A 121 8.98 -0.36 -0.96
CA HIS A 121 10.26 0.13 -1.46
C HIS A 121 11.42 -0.76 -1.02
N GLU A 122 11.50 -1.14 0.26
CA GLU A 122 12.54 -2.02 0.76
C GLU A 122 12.51 -3.38 0.05
N ARG A 123 11.32 -3.96 -0.14
CA ARG A 123 11.15 -5.21 -0.89
C ARG A 123 11.62 -5.06 -2.34
N ALA A 124 11.27 -3.96 -3.01
CA ALA A 124 11.68 -3.70 -4.38
C ALA A 124 13.21 -3.54 -4.49
N PHE A 125 13.84 -2.83 -3.55
CA PHE A 125 15.30 -2.70 -3.50
C PHE A 125 16.00 -4.04 -3.25
N ALA A 126 15.47 -4.87 -2.34
CA ALA A 126 16.00 -6.20 -2.09
C ALA A 126 15.92 -7.09 -3.34
N ASN A 127 14.79 -7.07 -4.03
CA ASN A 127 14.60 -7.81 -5.29
C ASN A 127 15.57 -7.35 -6.38
N MET A 128 15.77 -6.03 -6.50
CA MET A 128 16.72 -5.46 -7.48
C MET A 128 18.16 -5.90 -7.17
N LYS A 129 18.58 -5.87 -5.90
CA LYS A 129 19.90 -6.34 -5.48
C LYS A 129 20.10 -7.83 -5.80
N ALA A 130 19.10 -8.66 -5.48
CA ALA A 130 19.15 -10.09 -5.77
C ALA A 130 19.30 -10.34 -7.29
N TYR A 131 18.49 -9.65 -8.11
CA TYR A 131 18.56 -9.75 -9.57
C TYR A 131 19.96 -9.41 -10.14
N TYR A 132 20.56 -8.30 -9.70
CA TYR A 132 21.91 -7.94 -10.15
C TYR A 132 22.98 -8.92 -9.67
N ASN A 133 22.84 -9.42 -8.44
CA ASN A 133 23.75 -10.43 -7.92
C ASN A 133 23.69 -11.71 -8.75
N ASP A 134 22.50 -12.18 -9.12
CA ASP A 134 22.31 -13.37 -9.95
C ASP A 134 22.94 -13.21 -11.34
N ILE A 135 22.73 -12.05 -11.99
CA ILE A 135 23.40 -11.74 -13.27
C ILE A 135 24.92 -11.72 -13.10
N THR A 136 25.41 -11.09 -12.02
CA THR A 136 26.85 -10.97 -11.76
C THR A 136 27.48 -12.36 -11.56
N LEU A 137 26.85 -13.21 -10.75
CA LEU A 137 27.28 -14.59 -10.53
C LEU A 137 27.23 -15.40 -11.82
N GLY A 138 26.17 -15.23 -12.63
CA GLY A 138 26.05 -15.83 -13.96
C GLY A 138 27.22 -15.45 -14.87
N ASN A 139 27.53 -14.15 -14.95
CA ASN A 139 28.66 -13.65 -15.74
C ASN A 139 30.00 -14.21 -15.25
N VAL A 140 30.21 -14.29 -13.94
CA VAL A 140 31.42 -14.89 -13.35
C VAL A 140 31.52 -16.37 -13.71
N SER A 141 30.42 -17.11 -13.65
CA SER A 141 30.36 -18.53 -14.05
C SER A 141 30.76 -18.73 -15.51
N VAL A 142 30.21 -17.92 -16.42
CA VAL A 142 30.56 -17.96 -17.85
C VAL A 142 32.05 -17.67 -18.07
N ILE A 143 32.58 -16.63 -17.43
CA ILE A 143 34.02 -16.30 -17.50
C ILE A 143 34.87 -17.48 -17.02
N LYS A 144 34.46 -18.15 -15.94
CA LYS A 144 35.18 -19.30 -15.40
C LYS A 144 35.19 -20.46 -16.39
N THR A 145 34.04 -20.82 -16.96
CA THR A 145 33.93 -21.88 -17.98
C THR A 145 34.78 -21.56 -19.22
N LEU A 146 34.77 -20.31 -19.69
CA LEU A 146 35.60 -19.91 -20.83
C LEU A 146 37.11 -20.01 -20.53
N ARG A 147 37.53 -19.66 -19.31
CA ARG A 147 38.93 -19.83 -18.87
C ARG A 147 39.34 -21.29 -18.83
N GLU A 148 38.50 -22.15 -18.23
CA GLU A 148 38.72 -23.60 -18.17
C GLU A 148 38.87 -24.19 -19.58
N ASN A 149 37.98 -23.81 -20.51
CA ASN A 149 38.06 -24.24 -21.91
C ASN A 149 39.35 -23.77 -22.61
N ILE A 150 39.79 -22.53 -22.36
CA ILE A 150 41.06 -22.02 -22.93
C ILE A 150 42.25 -22.82 -22.41
N ASP A 151 42.28 -23.10 -21.10
CA ASP A 151 43.37 -23.86 -20.49
C ASP A 151 43.39 -25.33 -20.98
N GLU A 152 42.22 -25.93 -21.19
CA GLU A 152 42.11 -27.25 -21.82
C GLU A 152 42.66 -27.23 -23.26
N LEU A 153 42.23 -26.28 -24.09
CA LEU A 153 42.72 -26.14 -25.47
C LEU A 153 44.22 -25.90 -25.52
N ARG A 154 44.78 -25.09 -24.61
CA ARG A 154 46.23 -24.88 -24.47
C ARG A 154 46.95 -26.18 -24.14
N SER A 155 46.41 -26.97 -23.22
CA SER A 155 46.96 -28.29 -22.87
C SER A 155 46.92 -29.26 -24.06
N GLN A 156 45.81 -29.29 -24.79
CA GLN A 156 45.67 -30.10 -26.01
C GLN A 156 46.66 -29.67 -27.10
N LEU A 157 46.82 -28.37 -27.33
CA LEU A 157 47.80 -27.83 -28.29
C LEU A 157 49.22 -28.18 -27.89
N ALA A 158 49.59 -28.02 -26.62
CA ALA A 158 50.91 -28.42 -26.12
C ALA A 158 51.16 -29.92 -26.33
N ARG A 159 50.15 -30.77 -26.14
CA ARG A 159 50.25 -32.21 -26.42
C ARG A 159 50.44 -32.50 -27.91
N ILE A 160 49.65 -31.86 -28.78
CA ILE A 160 49.76 -32.00 -30.24
C ILE A 160 51.13 -31.52 -30.72
N GLN A 161 51.62 -30.39 -30.20
CA GLN A 161 52.95 -29.87 -30.53
C GLN A 161 54.05 -30.88 -30.20
N ARG A 162 54.01 -31.51 -29.02
CA ARG A 162 54.97 -32.57 -28.67
C ARG A 162 54.92 -33.77 -29.61
N LEU A 163 53.72 -34.19 -30.03
CA LEU A 163 53.56 -35.28 -30.99
C LEU A 163 54.09 -34.90 -32.37
N LEU A 164 53.84 -33.66 -32.82
CA LEU A 164 54.36 -33.13 -34.07
C LEU A 164 55.90 -33.06 -34.04
N ASP A 165 56.48 -32.51 -32.98
CA ASP A 165 57.93 -32.46 -32.79
C ASP A 165 58.54 -33.87 -32.80
N GLY A 166 57.92 -34.81 -32.07
CA GLY A 166 58.31 -36.23 -32.08
C GLY A 166 58.29 -36.83 -33.50
N SER A 167 57.18 -36.67 -34.22
CA SER A 167 57.06 -37.16 -35.60
C SER A 167 58.07 -36.50 -36.55
N GLN A 168 58.34 -35.20 -36.39
CA GLN A 168 59.33 -34.47 -37.18
C GLN A 168 60.75 -35.02 -36.93
N THR A 169 61.08 -35.37 -35.67
CA THR A 169 62.36 -36.02 -35.36
C THR A 169 62.46 -37.42 -35.95
N GLU A 170 61.39 -38.23 -35.88
CA GLU A 170 61.34 -39.56 -36.50
C GLU A 170 61.49 -39.49 -38.02
N LEU A 171 60.79 -38.55 -38.68
CA LEU A 171 60.93 -38.29 -40.11
C LEU A 171 62.37 -37.93 -40.46
N SER A 172 62.99 -37.01 -39.71
CA SER A 172 64.39 -36.62 -39.93
C SER A 172 65.35 -37.80 -39.80
N GLN A 173 65.15 -38.65 -38.77
CA GLN A 173 65.93 -39.88 -38.58
C GLN A 173 65.74 -40.86 -39.74
N LYS A 174 64.50 -41.11 -40.16
CA LYS A 174 64.19 -42.00 -41.30
C LYS A 174 64.75 -41.46 -42.61
N THR A 175 64.68 -40.16 -42.86
CA THR A 175 65.28 -39.52 -44.04
C THR A 175 66.79 -39.69 -44.06
N ILE A 176 67.47 -39.49 -42.93
CA ILE A 176 68.92 -39.75 -42.81
C ILE A 176 69.24 -41.23 -43.08
N ALA A 177 68.47 -42.15 -42.46
CA ALA A 177 68.65 -43.59 -42.65
C ALA A 177 68.44 -44.01 -44.11
N LEU A 178 67.37 -43.54 -44.76
CA LEU A 178 67.11 -43.79 -46.18
C LEU A 178 68.24 -43.25 -47.05
N SER A 179 68.72 -42.03 -46.81
CA SER A 179 69.84 -41.45 -47.57
C SER A 179 71.12 -42.29 -47.43
N ASN A 180 71.41 -42.80 -46.23
CA ASN A 180 72.55 -43.70 -46.01
C ASN A 180 72.38 -45.03 -46.76
N MET A 181 71.19 -45.65 -46.68
CA MET A 181 70.88 -46.89 -47.41
C MET A 181 70.90 -46.69 -48.92
N GLU A 182 70.47 -45.52 -49.44
CA GLU A 182 70.54 -45.17 -50.85
C GLU A 182 71.99 -45.04 -51.33
N LYS A 183 72.86 -44.38 -50.56
CA LYS A 183 74.31 -44.31 -50.84
C LYS A 183 74.94 -45.70 -50.85
N GLU A 184 74.59 -46.55 -49.88
CA GLU A 184 75.07 -47.93 -49.82
C GLU A 184 74.55 -48.75 -51.01
N ASN A 185 73.28 -48.63 -51.39
CA ASN A 185 72.72 -49.28 -52.58
C ASN A 185 73.41 -48.80 -53.87
N ALA A 186 73.68 -47.50 -53.98
CA ALA A 186 74.41 -46.94 -55.12
C ALA A 186 75.84 -47.50 -55.20
N HIS A 187 76.52 -47.61 -54.05
CA HIS A 187 77.83 -48.24 -53.93
C HIS A 187 77.78 -49.73 -54.34
N LEU A 188 76.85 -50.51 -53.79
CA LEU A 188 76.69 -51.93 -54.12
C LEU A 188 76.35 -52.14 -55.59
N ARG A 189 75.48 -51.31 -56.19
CA ARG A 189 75.20 -51.33 -57.64
C ARG A 189 76.45 -51.02 -58.46
N HIS A 190 77.30 -50.11 -58.00
CA HIS A 190 78.56 -49.80 -58.66
C HIS A 190 79.53 -50.99 -58.57
N VAL A 191 79.69 -51.58 -57.39
CA VAL A 191 80.49 -52.80 -57.17
C VAL A 191 79.99 -53.96 -58.04
N ALA A 192 78.68 -54.18 -58.11
CA ALA A 192 78.08 -55.23 -58.94
C ALA A 192 78.39 -55.00 -60.43
N LYS A 193 78.29 -53.76 -60.93
CA LYS A 193 78.69 -53.42 -62.31
C LYS A 193 80.16 -53.70 -62.57
N LEU A 194 81.05 -53.33 -61.64
CA LEU A 194 82.48 -53.62 -61.75
C LEU A 194 82.71 -55.13 -61.82
N TYR A 195 82.09 -55.89 -60.93
CA TYR A 195 82.16 -57.35 -60.92
C TYR A 195 81.63 -57.98 -62.22
N ASP A 196 80.47 -57.53 -62.73
CA ASP A 196 79.93 -58.01 -64.02
C ASP A 196 80.86 -57.67 -65.19
N SER A 197 81.50 -56.50 -65.16
CA SER A 197 82.48 -56.11 -66.18
C SER A 197 83.76 -56.95 -66.11
N GLU A 198 84.29 -57.23 -64.91
CA GLU A 198 85.44 -58.11 -64.70
C GLU A 198 85.12 -59.56 -65.10
N LYS A 199 83.93 -60.05 -64.71
CA LYS A 199 83.44 -61.38 -65.09
C LYS A 199 83.28 -61.50 -66.61
N SER A 200 82.75 -60.46 -67.27
CA SER A 200 82.61 -60.43 -68.73
C SER A 200 83.96 -60.40 -69.43
N ALA A 201 84.92 -59.60 -68.94
CA ALA A 201 86.29 -59.58 -69.44
C ALA A 201 86.99 -60.94 -69.24
N HIS A 202 86.78 -61.61 -68.11
CA HIS A 202 87.27 -62.97 -67.87
C HIS A 202 86.59 -63.99 -68.79
N LEU A 203 85.28 -63.86 -69.06
CA LEU A 203 84.57 -64.71 -70.02
C LEU A 203 85.07 -64.52 -71.46
N GLU A 204 85.35 -63.27 -71.87
CA GLU A 204 86.00 -62.94 -73.14
C GLU A 204 87.42 -63.53 -73.23
N TYR A 205 88.21 -63.44 -72.15
CA TYR A 205 89.53 -64.06 -72.05
C TYR A 205 89.48 -65.59 -72.16
N THR A 206 88.47 -66.24 -71.58
CA THR A 206 88.25 -67.69 -71.73
C THR A 206 87.67 -68.10 -73.08
N ARG A 207 87.17 -67.16 -73.89
CA ARG A 207 86.65 -67.42 -75.24
C ARG A 207 87.74 -67.39 -76.31
N THR A 208 88.87 -66.74 -76.03
CA THR A 208 90.00 -66.64 -76.97
C THR A 208 90.91 -67.86 -77.00
N ASP A 209 90.78 -68.80 -76.06
CA ASP A 209 91.47 -70.09 -76.06
C ASP A 209 90.46 -71.23 -75.91
N PHE A 210 89.88 -71.72 -77.01
CA PHE A 210 89.67 -73.15 -77.34
C PHE A 210 88.74 -73.34 -78.56
N CYS A 211 89.28 -74.04 -79.56
CA CYS A 211 88.61 -74.73 -80.69
C CYS A 211 89.45 -76.02 -80.93
N PRO A 212 88.99 -77.17 -81.48
CA PRO A 212 87.77 -77.39 -82.29
C PRO A 212 87.04 -78.78 -82.14
N THR A 213 86.01 -78.99 -82.98
CA THR A 213 85.36 -80.28 -83.44
C THR A 213 84.50 -81.04 -82.41
N GLY A 214 83.34 -81.65 -82.68
CA GLY A 214 82.56 -82.10 -83.86
C GLY A 214 81.41 -83.01 -83.34
N PRO A 215 80.50 -83.57 -84.16
CA PRO A 215 79.04 -83.46 -84.00
C PRO A 215 78.30 -84.71 -83.46
N ILE A 216 77.11 -84.53 -82.84
CA ILE A 216 76.01 -85.53 -82.78
C ILE A 216 74.65 -84.81 -82.86
N VAL A 217 73.77 -85.31 -83.73
CA VAL A 217 72.41 -84.83 -84.13
C VAL A 217 71.53 -86.11 -84.29
N PRO A 218 70.17 -86.09 -84.36
CA PRO A 218 69.07 -85.64 -83.47
C PRO A 218 68.12 -86.87 -83.15
N PRO A 219 66.79 -86.84 -82.84
CA PRO A 219 65.64 -86.10 -83.46
C PRO A 219 64.71 -85.39 -82.44
N ASP A 220 64.27 -84.15 -82.65
CA ASP A 220 63.05 -83.70 -83.34
C ASP A 220 61.74 -84.45 -82.97
N TRP A 221 60.72 -83.70 -82.55
CA TRP A 221 59.36 -83.73 -83.12
C TRP A 221 58.49 -82.60 -82.52
N ASN A 222 58.19 -81.64 -83.40
CA ASN A 222 57.00 -80.80 -83.45
C ASN A 222 55.77 -81.29 -82.66
N SER A 223 55.08 -80.34 -81.99
CA SER A 223 53.79 -79.81 -82.46
C SER A 223 52.81 -79.47 -81.33
N THR A 224 52.12 -78.35 -81.55
CA THR A 224 50.74 -78.06 -81.12
C THR A 224 50.51 -77.33 -79.79
N LYS A 225 50.33 -76.01 -79.92
CA LYS A 225 49.18 -75.18 -79.52
C LYS A 225 48.27 -75.64 -78.35
N MET A 226 47.73 -74.58 -77.71
CA MET A 226 46.38 -74.46 -77.13
C MET A 226 46.22 -75.00 -75.68
N THR A 227 45.58 -74.35 -74.70
CA THR A 227 44.75 -73.13 -74.60
C THR A 227 44.46 -72.85 -73.10
N VAL A 228 44.45 -71.58 -72.67
CA VAL A 228 43.33 -70.86 -71.98
C VAL A 228 42.90 -71.33 -70.55
N VAL A 229 43.18 -70.57 -69.46
CA VAL A 229 42.39 -69.45 -68.81
C VAL A 229 41.50 -69.98 -67.64
N PRO A 230 40.98 -69.18 -66.66
CA PRO A 230 41.55 -68.11 -65.84
C PRO A 230 40.99 -68.03 -64.37
N THR A 231 41.41 -67.01 -63.62
CA THR A 231 40.68 -66.24 -62.56
C THR A 231 40.28 -66.90 -61.22
N HIS A 232 40.46 -66.22 -60.07
CA HIS A 232 39.54 -65.23 -59.46
C HIS A 232 40.04 -64.78 -58.06
N CYS A 233 39.85 -63.49 -57.75
CA CYS A 233 39.71 -62.87 -56.41
C CYS A 233 38.20 -62.48 -56.24
N PRO A 234 37.69 -61.83 -55.15
CA PRO A 234 37.97 -61.81 -53.70
C PRO A 234 36.67 -61.88 -52.80
N LYS A 235 36.84 -61.74 -51.47
CA LYS A 235 36.02 -61.00 -50.44
C LYS A 235 35.38 -61.75 -49.23
N ILE A 236 35.80 -61.27 -48.04
CA ILE A 236 35.05 -60.78 -46.85
C ILE A 236 34.21 -61.76 -46.00
N SER A 237 34.52 -61.82 -44.69
CA SER A 237 33.51 -61.61 -43.62
C SER A 237 34.16 -61.00 -42.36
N SER A 238 33.66 -59.82 -42.01
CA SER A 238 33.78 -59.11 -40.74
C SER A 238 33.01 -59.79 -39.60
N PHE A 239 33.52 -59.64 -38.37
CA PHE A 239 32.76 -59.48 -37.13
C PHE A 239 33.43 -58.39 -36.30
#